data_AF-A0A6J4L966-F1
#
_entry.id   AF-A0A6J4L966-F1
#
_cell.length_a   1.000
_cell.length_b   1.000
_cell.length_c   1.000
_cell.angle_alpha   90.00
_cell.angle_beta   90.00
_cell.angle_gamma   90.00
#
_symmetry.space_group_name_H-M   'P 1'
#
loop_
_entity.id
_entity.type
_entity.pdbx_description
1 polymer ?
#
loop_
_entity_poly.entity_id
_entity_poly.type
_entity_poly.pdbx_seq_one_letter_code
_entity_poly.pdbx_strand_id
1 'polypeptide(L)'
;MSIPLVNDSPATRGPRPGGSSSGRPARTVPAGPPVNWLSVLAVLALAAAAVRALAFTPVEALQGHAQKIFYVHVPSAVVALYLAIGVLAVTSALYLWLKDERLDRMAESAAEVGFVFMSVVLVTGPIWARPIWGVWWTWDARLTLTLFLWFVIFGYLVMRGAVEDPALRARYAAVLGLLAPLLVPFIHLSVVMFRTLHPQAIVLKPSAPSMPPEMVQTWLGAQAAFI
;
A
#
# COMPACT_ATOMS: atom_id res chain seq x y z
N MET A 1 -32.39 18.73 69.41
CA MET A 1 -33.28 18.78 68.24
C MET A 1 -33.43 20.24 67.86
N SER A 2 -32.60 20.71 66.93
CA SER A 2 -32.61 22.08 66.42
C SER A 2 -31.74 22.09 65.15
N ILE A 3 -32.40 22.13 63.99
CA ILE A 3 -31.78 22.22 62.67
C ILE A 3 -31.55 23.71 62.38
N PRO A 4 -30.33 24.17 62.01
CA PRO A 4 -30.16 25.51 61.48
C PRO A 4 -30.52 25.53 59.99
N LEU A 5 -31.45 26.41 59.62
CA LEU A 5 -31.82 26.73 58.24
C LEU A 5 -30.66 27.49 57.58
N VAL A 6 -30.10 26.92 56.52
CA VAL A 6 -29.17 27.59 55.61
C VAL A 6 -29.96 28.59 54.78
N ASN A 7 -29.55 29.85 54.86
CA ASN A 7 -30.09 30.97 54.08
C ASN A 7 -29.34 31.05 52.74
N ASP A 8 -29.92 30.49 51.67
CA ASP A 8 -29.39 30.63 50.32
C ASP A 8 -29.79 31.98 49.72
N SER A 9 -28.91 32.97 49.87
CA SER A 9 -28.98 34.19 49.06
C SER A 9 -28.35 33.94 47.68
N PRO A 10 -29.00 34.32 46.56
CA PRO A 10 -28.41 34.13 45.24
C PRO A 10 -27.26 35.11 45.04
N ALA A 11 -26.03 34.60 45.05
CA ALA A 11 -24.85 35.37 44.68
C ALA A 11 -24.99 35.86 43.22
N THR A 12 -25.12 37.17 43.06
CA THR A 12 -25.07 37.87 41.78
C THR A 12 -23.71 37.60 41.12
N ARG A 13 -23.69 36.76 40.09
CA ARG A 13 -22.49 36.54 39.27
C ARG A 13 -22.20 37.80 38.46
N GLY A 14 -21.16 38.54 38.85
CA GLY A 14 -20.61 39.61 38.04
C GLY A 14 -20.05 39.09 36.69
N PRO A 15 -19.89 39.96 35.68
CA PRO A 15 -19.35 39.57 34.38
C PRO A 15 -17.92 39.07 34.54
N ARG A 16 -17.62 37.88 34.00
CA ARG A 16 -16.24 37.36 33.93
C ARG A 16 -15.42 38.27 33.00
N PRO A 17 -14.21 38.71 33.37
CA PRO A 17 -13.34 39.42 32.45
C PRO A 17 -13.00 38.49 31.27
N GLY A 18 -13.14 39.02 30.05
CA GLY A 18 -12.96 38.29 28.80
C GLY A 18 -11.61 37.61 28.74
N GLY A 19 -11.64 36.28 28.64
CA GLY A 19 -10.48 35.50 28.24
C GLY A 19 -10.13 35.89 26.82
N SER A 20 -8.96 36.50 26.62
CA SER A 20 -8.39 36.69 25.30
C SER A 20 -8.25 35.33 24.65
N SER A 21 -9.03 35.07 23.61
CA SER A 21 -8.81 33.95 22.72
C SER A 21 -7.48 34.20 22.02
N SER A 22 -6.38 33.73 22.61
CA SER A 22 -5.10 33.63 21.92
C SER A 22 -5.28 32.64 20.79
N GLY A 23 -5.68 33.14 19.62
CA GLY A 23 -5.81 32.36 18.39
C GLY A 23 -4.47 31.69 18.13
N ARG A 24 -4.44 30.37 18.27
CA ARG A 24 -3.30 29.55 17.88
C ARG A 24 -3.06 29.84 16.40
N PRO A 25 -1.89 30.35 15.98
CA PRO A 25 -1.67 30.69 14.59
C PRO A 25 -1.92 29.44 13.75
N ALA A 26 -2.73 29.58 12.70
CA ALA A 26 -2.99 28.52 11.74
C ALA A 26 -1.63 28.00 11.25
N ARG A 27 -1.34 26.72 11.51
CA ARG A 27 -0.10 26.08 11.11
C ARG A 27 -0.06 26.08 9.58
N THR A 28 0.66 27.02 8.99
CA THR A 28 0.90 27.08 7.55
C THR A 28 1.66 25.82 7.18
N VAL A 29 1.00 24.88 6.50
CA VAL A 29 1.68 23.72 5.91
C VAL A 29 2.60 24.29 4.83
N PRO A 30 3.94 24.19 4.97
CA PRO A 30 4.83 24.65 3.92
C PRO A 30 4.47 23.89 2.64
N ALA A 31 4.22 24.63 1.56
CA ALA A 31 4.03 24.03 0.24
C ALA A 31 5.30 23.22 -0.07
N GLY A 32 5.13 21.92 -0.29
CA GLY A 32 6.23 21.06 -0.70
C GLY A 32 6.87 21.58 -1.99
N PRO A 33 8.15 21.27 -2.24
CA PRO A 33 8.80 21.69 -3.47
C PRO A 33 7.98 21.22 -4.69
N PRO A 34 7.83 22.05 -5.74
CA PRO A 34 7.17 21.64 -6.97
C PRO A 34 7.90 20.41 -7.52
N VAL A 35 7.14 19.48 -8.11
CA VAL A 35 7.55 18.23 -8.78
C VAL A 35 9.07 18.01 -8.84
N ASN A 36 9.59 17.09 -8.03
CA ASN A 36 11.02 16.80 -8.02
C ASN A 36 11.43 16.09 -9.34
N TRP A 37 12.70 16.22 -9.73
CA TRP A 37 13.22 15.62 -10.97
C TRP A 37 13.07 14.08 -10.99
N LEU A 38 13.09 13.44 -9.82
CA LEU A 38 12.83 11.99 -9.68
C LEU A 38 11.40 11.63 -10.12
N SER A 39 10.40 12.44 -9.75
CA SER A 39 9.01 12.25 -10.19
C SER A 39 8.87 12.42 -11.70
N VAL A 40 9.58 13.38 -12.30
CA VAL A 40 9.61 13.54 -13.76
C VAL A 40 10.22 12.29 -14.42
N LEU A 41 11.37 11.83 -13.92
CA LEU A 41 12.01 10.62 -14.45
C LEU A 41 11.13 9.37 -14.26
N ALA A 42 10.45 9.23 -13.13
CA ALA A 42 9.53 8.12 -12.88
C ALA A 42 8.35 8.13 -13.87
N VAL A 43 7.73 9.29 -14.12
CA VAL A 43 6.66 9.42 -15.12
C VAL A 43 7.16 9.08 -16.52
N LEU A 44 8.35 9.57 -16.90
CA LEU A 44 8.95 9.26 -18.19
C LEU A 44 9.28 7.77 -18.32
N ALA A 45 9.80 7.13 -17.26
CA ALA A 45 10.10 5.71 -17.25
C ALA A 45 8.82 4.86 -17.38
N LEU A 46 7.75 5.21 -16.65
CA LEU A 46 6.46 4.55 -16.76
C LEU A 46 5.84 4.73 -18.16
N ALA A 47 5.93 5.93 -18.73
CA ALA A 47 5.47 6.19 -20.09
C ALA A 47 6.27 5.38 -21.12
N ALA A 48 7.60 5.32 -20.99
CA ALA A 48 8.45 4.52 -21.86
C ALA A 48 8.14 3.03 -21.75
N ALA A 49 7.90 2.51 -20.54
CA ALA A 49 7.49 1.13 -20.32
C ALA A 49 6.13 0.82 -20.97
N ALA A 50 5.16 1.74 -20.84
CA ALA A 50 3.85 1.60 -21.47
C ALA A 50 3.93 1.61 -23.00
N VAL A 51 4.69 2.56 -23.58
CA VAL A 51 4.93 2.62 -25.04
C VAL A 51 5.60 1.33 -25.52
N ARG A 52 6.62 0.85 -24.81
CA ARG A 52 7.29 -0.42 -25.14
C ARG A 52 6.29 -1.57 -25.15
N ALA A 53 5.52 -1.72 -24.08
CA ALA A 53 4.56 -2.81 -23.93
C ALA A 53 3.48 -2.81 -25.03
N LEU A 54 2.98 -1.63 -25.40
CA LEU A 54 1.90 -1.48 -26.37
C LEU A 54 2.37 -1.56 -27.83
N ALA A 55 3.49 -0.92 -28.18
CA ALA A 55 3.93 -0.76 -29.56
C ALA A 55 5.02 -1.73 -30.01
N PHE A 56 5.88 -2.19 -29.10
CA PHE A 56 7.11 -2.92 -29.45
C PHE A 56 7.15 -4.37 -28.95
N THR A 57 6.17 -4.78 -28.17
CA THR A 57 6.08 -6.15 -27.66
C THR A 57 5.08 -6.95 -28.49
N PRO A 58 5.35 -8.21 -28.86
CA PRO A 58 4.38 -9.02 -29.56
C PRO A 58 3.10 -9.25 -28.74
N VAL A 59 2.01 -9.56 -29.44
CA VAL A 59 0.75 -9.98 -28.82
C VAL A 59 0.88 -11.44 -28.42
N GLU A 60 0.45 -11.79 -27.19
CA GLU A 60 0.49 -13.16 -26.71
C GLU A 60 -0.58 -14.01 -27.42
N ALA A 61 -0.23 -15.25 -27.79
CA ALA A 61 -1.03 -16.07 -28.69
C ALA A 61 -2.37 -16.52 -28.09
N LEU A 62 -2.44 -16.77 -26.78
CA LEU A 62 -3.63 -17.30 -26.11
C LEU A 62 -4.51 -16.19 -25.53
N GLN A 63 -3.91 -15.12 -25.04
CA GLN A 63 -4.58 -14.06 -24.29
C GLN A 63 -4.75 -12.77 -25.10
N GLY A 64 -4.17 -12.69 -26.29
CA GLY A 64 -4.30 -11.55 -27.19
C GLY A 64 -3.84 -10.24 -26.54
N HIS A 65 -4.52 -9.13 -26.89
CA HIS A 65 -4.18 -7.80 -26.37
C HIS A 65 -4.43 -7.65 -24.87
N ALA A 66 -5.32 -8.42 -24.27
CA ALA A 66 -5.60 -8.35 -22.84
C ALA A 66 -4.35 -8.70 -21.99
N GLN A 67 -3.46 -9.56 -22.51
CA GLN A 67 -2.19 -9.87 -21.87
C GLN A 67 -1.33 -8.63 -21.62
N LYS A 68 -1.47 -7.53 -22.37
CA LYS A 68 -0.67 -6.32 -22.15
C LYS A 68 -0.83 -5.74 -20.73
N ILE A 69 -1.94 -6.02 -20.05
CA ILE A 69 -2.15 -5.66 -18.64
C ILE A 69 -1.07 -6.28 -17.74
N PHE A 70 -0.50 -7.43 -18.12
CA PHE A 70 0.62 -8.09 -17.45
C PHE A 70 1.77 -7.13 -17.11
N TYR A 71 2.11 -6.22 -18.04
CA TYR A 71 3.25 -5.29 -17.90
C TYR A 71 3.01 -4.17 -16.89
N VAL A 72 1.79 -4.04 -16.36
CA VAL A 72 1.45 -3.15 -15.23
C VAL A 72 1.13 -3.99 -13.99
N HIS A 73 0.29 -5.02 -14.15
CA HIS A 73 -0.20 -5.85 -13.05
C HIS A 73 0.92 -6.60 -12.33
N VAL A 74 1.79 -7.30 -13.07
CA VAL A 74 2.82 -8.14 -12.45
C VAL A 74 3.92 -7.32 -11.80
N PRO A 75 4.48 -6.27 -12.44
CA PRO A 75 5.40 -5.36 -11.76
C PRO A 75 4.80 -4.75 -10.49
N SER A 76 3.52 -4.39 -10.53
CA SER A 76 2.82 -3.86 -9.35
C SER A 76 2.73 -4.87 -8.21
N ALA A 77 2.44 -6.14 -8.54
CA ALA A 77 2.41 -7.21 -7.54
C ALA A 77 3.80 -7.46 -6.93
N VAL A 78 4.87 -7.36 -7.73
CA VAL A 78 6.25 -7.53 -7.23
C VAL A 78 6.63 -6.39 -6.29
N VAL A 79 6.38 -5.14 -6.68
CA VAL A 79 6.66 -3.96 -5.84
C VAL A 79 5.85 -4.02 -4.55
N ALA A 80 4.54 -4.30 -4.63
CA ALA A 80 3.71 -4.45 -3.45
C ALA A 80 4.23 -5.55 -2.52
N LEU A 81 4.25 -6.80 -2.98
CA LEU A 81 4.42 -7.96 -2.10
C LEU A 81 5.84 -8.13 -1.57
N TYR A 82 6.86 -7.79 -2.34
CA TYR A 82 8.25 -8.06 -1.96
C TYR A 82 9.00 -6.80 -1.54
N LEU A 83 8.87 -5.69 -2.29
CA LEU A 83 9.61 -4.48 -1.98
C LEU A 83 8.92 -3.69 -0.85
N ALA A 84 7.68 -3.25 -1.06
CA ALA A 84 6.97 -2.42 -0.11
C ALA A 84 6.69 -3.15 1.21
N ILE A 85 6.10 -4.34 1.16
CA ILE A 85 5.88 -5.15 2.38
C ILE A 85 7.21 -5.60 3.02
N GLY A 86 8.25 -5.87 2.23
CA GLY A 86 9.58 -6.20 2.76
C GLY A 86 10.21 -5.03 3.52
N VAL A 87 10.19 -3.82 2.94
CA VAL A 87 10.67 -2.60 3.60
C VAL A 87 9.84 -2.30 4.84
N LEU A 88 8.50 -2.40 4.76
CA LEU A 88 7.60 -2.24 5.91
C LEU A 88 7.98 -3.21 7.05
N ALA A 89 8.22 -4.48 6.74
CA ALA A 89 8.57 -5.49 7.74
C ALA A 89 9.92 -5.18 8.41
N VAL A 90 10.96 -4.93 7.60
CA VAL A 90 12.31 -4.65 8.10
C VAL A 90 12.33 -3.38 8.94
N THR A 91 11.73 -2.30 8.45
CA THR A 91 11.71 -1.01 9.16
C THR A 91 10.85 -1.05 10.41
N SER A 92 9.74 -1.79 10.41
CA SER A 92 8.93 -2.02 11.61
C SER A 92 9.70 -2.83 12.68
N ALA A 93 10.38 -3.90 12.28
CA ALA A 93 11.22 -4.69 13.20
C ALA A 93 12.35 -3.86 13.80
N LEU A 94 13.08 -3.13 12.94
CA LEU A 94 14.17 -2.26 13.36
C LEU A 94 13.67 -1.11 14.23
N TYR A 95 12.50 -0.52 13.95
CA TYR A 95 11.89 0.48 14.81
C TYR A 95 11.61 -0.08 16.20
N LEU A 96 11.05 -1.29 16.30
CA LEU A 96 10.78 -1.90 17.61
C LEU A 96 12.05 -2.15 18.42
N TRP A 97 13.18 -2.39 17.76
CA TRP A 97 14.47 -2.59 18.42
C TRP A 97 15.18 -1.27 18.75
N LEU A 98 15.39 -0.41 17.75
CA LEU A 98 16.23 0.79 17.84
C LEU A 98 15.46 2.02 18.32
N LYS A 99 14.12 2.02 18.20
CA LYS A 99 13.24 3.15 18.52
C LYS A 99 13.55 4.44 17.74
N ASP A 100 14.19 4.33 16.57
CA ASP A 100 14.46 5.47 15.68
C ASP A 100 13.22 5.83 14.86
N GLU A 101 12.69 7.05 15.05
CA GLU A 101 11.54 7.57 14.32
C GLU A 101 11.71 7.60 12.79
N ARG A 102 12.94 7.64 12.28
CA ARG A 102 13.20 7.55 10.83
C ARG A 102 12.71 6.21 10.27
N LEU A 103 12.82 5.14 11.04
CA LEU A 103 12.35 3.81 10.66
C LEU A 103 10.83 3.75 10.65
N ASP A 104 10.17 4.40 11.61
CA ASP A 104 8.70 4.52 11.62
C ASP A 104 8.18 5.28 10.39
N ARG A 105 8.83 6.40 10.02
CA ARG A 105 8.48 7.15 8.81
C ARG A 105 8.71 6.34 7.53
N MET A 106 9.78 5.54 7.48
CA MET A 106 10.05 4.65 6.36
C MET A 106 9.00 3.53 6.27
N ALA A 107 8.59 2.96 7.41
CA ALA A 107 7.53 1.95 7.49
C ALA A 107 6.19 2.51 6.97
N GLU A 108 5.83 3.73 7.40
CA GLU A 108 4.63 4.42 6.93
C GLU A 108 4.66 4.65 5.42
N SER A 109 5.77 5.18 4.90
CA SER A 109 5.94 5.40 3.45
C SER A 109 5.83 4.09 2.66
N ALA A 110 6.42 3.00 3.17
CA ALA A 110 6.35 1.69 2.56
C ALA A 110 4.93 1.11 2.57
N ALA A 111 4.17 1.33 3.65
CA ALA A 111 2.77 0.93 3.73
C ALA A 111 1.89 1.68 2.72
N GLU A 112 2.08 2.99 2.56
CA GLU A 112 1.37 3.80 1.55
C GLU A 112 1.65 3.33 0.13
N VAL A 113 2.94 3.13 -0.20
CA VAL A 113 3.35 2.58 -1.51
C VAL A 113 2.73 1.19 -1.72
N GLY A 114 2.86 0.30 -0.74
CA GLY A 114 2.30 -1.05 -0.80
C GLY A 114 0.78 -1.03 -1.02
N PHE A 115 0.06 -0.13 -0.35
CA PHE A 115 -1.38 0.04 -0.51
C PHE A 115 -1.78 0.46 -1.92
N VAL A 116 -1.09 1.47 -2.50
CA VAL A 116 -1.35 1.93 -3.87
C VAL A 116 -1.12 0.81 -4.87
N PHE A 117 0.03 0.14 -4.78
CA PHE A 117 0.39 -0.94 -5.71
C PHE A 117 -0.51 -2.17 -5.59
N MET A 118 -0.90 -2.55 -4.37
CA MET A 118 -1.90 -3.62 -4.19
C MET A 118 -3.28 -3.22 -4.73
N SER A 119 -3.66 -1.95 -4.61
CA SER A 119 -4.91 -1.45 -5.21
C SER A 119 -4.87 -1.59 -6.73
N VAL A 120 -3.73 -1.25 -7.37
CA VAL A 120 -3.53 -1.49 -8.80
C VAL A 120 -3.70 -2.97 -9.14
N VAL A 121 -3.12 -3.89 -8.35
CA VAL A 121 -3.27 -5.34 -8.56
C VAL A 121 -4.73 -5.78 -8.44
N LEU A 122 -5.44 -5.36 -7.39
CA LEU A 122 -6.85 -5.71 -7.14
C LEU A 122 -7.81 -5.14 -8.19
N VAL A 123 -7.45 -4.04 -8.85
CA VAL A 123 -8.25 -3.46 -9.94
C VAL A 123 -7.91 -4.11 -11.28
N THR A 124 -6.62 -4.19 -11.61
CA THR A 124 -6.17 -4.70 -12.91
C THR A 124 -6.35 -6.21 -13.07
N GLY A 125 -6.33 -6.97 -11.97
CA GLY A 125 -6.57 -8.42 -11.96
C GLY A 125 -7.94 -8.79 -12.55
N PRO A 126 -9.05 -8.30 -11.98
CA PRO A 126 -10.40 -8.49 -12.53
C PRO A 126 -10.55 -8.01 -13.98
N ILE A 127 -9.97 -6.87 -14.33
CA ILE A 127 -10.02 -6.31 -15.70
C ILE A 127 -9.33 -7.26 -16.69
N TRP A 128 -8.20 -7.86 -16.30
CA TRP A 128 -7.51 -8.86 -17.11
C TRP A 128 -8.25 -10.20 -17.11
N ALA A 129 -8.84 -10.60 -15.97
CA ALA A 129 -9.51 -11.88 -15.84
C ALA A 129 -10.77 -12.00 -16.68
N ARG A 130 -11.53 -10.91 -16.80
CA ARG A 130 -12.81 -10.89 -17.52
C ARG A 130 -12.71 -11.34 -18.99
N PRO A 131 -11.81 -10.81 -19.84
CA PRO A 131 -11.69 -11.25 -21.23
C PRO A 131 -11.06 -12.64 -21.39
N ILE A 132 -10.26 -13.12 -20.43
CA ILE A 132 -9.54 -14.40 -20.57
C ILE A 132 -10.35 -15.58 -20.02
N TRP A 133 -10.97 -15.41 -18.85
CA TRP A 133 -11.66 -16.49 -18.13
C TRP A 133 -13.16 -16.22 -17.93
N GLY A 134 -13.67 -15.09 -18.41
CA GLY A 134 -15.10 -14.78 -18.31
C GLY A 134 -15.58 -14.39 -16.90
N VAL A 135 -14.68 -14.16 -15.95
CA VAL A 135 -15.03 -13.81 -14.55
C VAL A 135 -14.29 -12.57 -14.08
N TRP A 136 -14.92 -11.78 -13.22
CA TRP A 136 -14.28 -10.62 -12.58
C TRP A 136 -13.54 -11.01 -11.30
N TRP A 137 -14.08 -11.96 -10.54
CA TRP A 137 -13.52 -12.36 -9.26
C TRP A 137 -13.86 -13.80 -8.95
N THR A 138 -12.89 -14.51 -8.36
CA THR A 138 -13.09 -15.80 -7.73
C THR A 138 -12.60 -15.73 -6.30
N TRP A 139 -13.33 -16.35 -5.38
CA TRP A 139 -12.95 -16.43 -3.97
C TRP A 139 -11.91 -17.53 -3.72
N ASP A 140 -10.93 -17.66 -4.61
CA ASP A 140 -9.84 -18.62 -4.43
C ASP A 140 -8.82 -18.11 -3.40
N ALA A 141 -7.93 -19.01 -2.98
CA ALA A 141 -6.95 -18.74 -1.94
C ALA A 141 -6.07 -17.53 -2.26
N ARG A 142 -5.59 -17.38 -3.49
CA ARG A 142 -4.69 -16.28 -3.86
C ARG A 142 -5.38 -14.93 -3.80
N LEU A 143 -6.54 -14.84 -4.46
CA LEU A 143 -7.31 -13.61 -4.56
C LEU A 143 -7.78 -13.17 -3.17
N THR A 144 -8.28 -14.12 -2.37
CA THR A 144 -8.74 -13.85 -1.00
C THR A 144 -7.59 -13.42 -0.09
N LEU A 145 -6.43 -14.08 -0.12
CA LEU A 145 -5.28 -13.70 0.69
C LEU A 145 -4.72 -12.33 0.28
N THR A 146 -4.67 -12.03 -1.02
CA THR A 146 -4.24 -10.72 -1.52
C THR A 146 -5.19 -9.62 -1.06
N LEU A 147 -6.50 -9.84 -1.13
CA LEU A 147 -7.50 -8.90 -0.62
C LEU A 147 -7.39 -8.73 0.90
N PHE A 148 -7.16 -9.82 1.64
CA PHE A 148 -6.98 -9.75 3.08
C PHE A 148 -5.71 -8.96 3.45
N LEU A 149 -4.59 -9.17 2.76
CA LEU A 149 -3.38 -8.36 2.94
C LEU A 149 -3.63 -6.87 2.66
N TRP A 150 -4.42 -6.56 1.62
CA TRP A 150 -4.83 -5.19 1.33
C TRP A 150 -5.58 -4.57 2.51
N PHE A 151 -6.52 -5.30 3.14
CA PHE A 151 -7.21 -4.83 4.35
C PHE A 151 -6.29 -4.69 5.56
N VAL A 152 -5.28 -5.54 5.72
CA VAL A 152 -4.27 -5.39 6.78
C VAL A 152 -3.50 -4.07 6.63
N ILE A 153 -3.07 -3.73 5.40
CA ILE A 153 -2.38 -2.46 5.15
C ILE A 153 -3.34 -1.27 5.25
N PHE A 154 -4.58 -1.40 4.78
CA PHE A 154 -5.60 -0.38 5.00
C PHE A 154 -5.81 -0.11 6.49
N GLY A 155 -5.95 -1.18 7.30
CA GLY A 155 -6.09 -1.10 8.75
C GLY A 155 -4.86 -0.46 9.42
N TYR A 156 -3.65 -0.77 8.95
CA TYR A 156 -2.43 -0.09 9.38
C TYR A 156 -2.52 1.43 9.18
N LEU A 157 -2.92 1.89 7.98
CA LEU A 157 -3.00 3.32 7.65
C LEU A 157 -4.12 4.02 8.44
N VAL A 158 -5.29 3.39 8.54
CA VAL A 158 -6.41 3.91 9.33
C VAL A 158 -6.04 4.04 10.81
N MET A 159 -5.38 3.01 11.38
CA MET A 159 -4.93 3.04 12.77
C MET A 159 -3.94 4.17 13.01
N ARG A 160 -2.99 4.40 12.09
CA ARG A 160 -2.07 5.53 12.18
C ARG A 160 -2.77 6.89 12.19
N GLY A 161 -3.86 7.04 11.43
CA GLY A 161 -4.69 8.24 11.46
C GLY A 161 -5.52 8.41 12.74
N ALA A 162 -5.84 7.31 13.43
CA ALA A 162 -6.71 7.30 14.60
C ALA A 162 -5.97 7.50 15.94
N VAL A 163 -4.68 7.13 16.02
CA VAL A 163 -3.89 7.25 17.27
C VAL A 163 -3.16 8.60 17.33
N GLU A 164 -3.51 9.41 18.33
CA GLU A 164 -2.94 10.75 18.51
C GLU A 164 -1.53 10.75 19.11
N ASP A 165 -1.26 9.87 20.09
CA ASP A 165 0.05 9.77 20.72
C ASP A 165 1.09 9.21 19.71
N PRO A 166 2.13 9.98 19.33
CA PRO A 166 3.07 9.57 18.30
C PRO A 166 3.85 8.30 18.64
N ALA A 167 4.21 8.10 19.91
CA ALA A 167 4.99 6.95 20.35
C ALA A 167 4.13 5.69 20.38
N LEU A 168 2.86 5.82 20.81
CA LEU A 168 1.89 4.73 20.79
C LEU A 168 1.54 4.33 19.36
N ARG A 169 1.28 5.32 18.50
CA ARG A 169 1.01 5.14 17.06
C ARG A 169 2.12 4.34 16.40
N ALA A 170 3.37 4.76 16.56
CA ALA A 170 4.51 4.11 15.93
C ALA A 170 4.70 2.66 16.42
N ARG A 171 4.49 2.40 17.73
CA ARG A 171 4.53 1.04 18.29
C ARG A 171 3.43 0.14 17.74
N TYR A 172 2.18 0.59 17.74
CA TYR A 172 1.06 -0.19 17.20
C TYR A 172 1.19 -0.41 15.69
N ALA A 173 1.64 0.61 14.97
CA ALA A 173 1.90 0.53 13.54
C ALA A 173 2.96 -0.52 13.26
N ALA A 174 4.11 -0.48 13.94
CA ALA A 174 5.16 -1.45 13.72
C ALA A 174 4.71 -2.90 14.01
N VAL A 175 3.88 -3.12 15.04
CA VAL A 175 3.31 -4.45 15.30
C VAL A 175 2.40 -4.90 14.15
N LEU A 176 1.48 -4.04 13.69
CA LEU A 176 0.62 -4.36 12.53
C LEU A 176 1.43 -4.56 11.24
N GLY A 177 2.48 -3.75 11.04
CA GLY A 177 3.39 -3.82 9.90
C GLY A 177 4.13 -5.16 9.82
N LEU A 178 4.38 -5.80 10.96
CA LEU A 178 4.96 -7.15 11.02
C LEU A 178 3.94 -8.27 10.76
N LEU A 179 2.63 -8.02 10.80
CA LEU A 179 1.62 -9.01 10.44
C LEU A 179 1.47 -9.15 8.92
N ALA A 180 1.63 -8.05 8.18
CA ALA A 180 1.54 -8.04 6.72
C ALA A 180 2.48 -9.05 6.01
N PRO A 181 3.80 -9.11 6.28
CA PRO A 181 4.70 -10.06 5.62
C PRO A 181 4.37 -11.52 5.91
N LEU A 182 3.62 -11.84 6.98
CA LEU A 182 3.24 -13.22 7.28
C LEU A 182 2.33 -13.81 6.21
N LEU A 183 1.54 -12.99 5.52
CA LEU A 183 0.64 -13.43 4.44
C LEU A 183 1.37 -13.64 3.11
N VAL A 184 2.49 -12.94 2.89
CA VAL A 184 3.20 -12.93 1.60
C VAL A 184 3.66 -14.34 1.17
N PRO A 185 4.25 -15.20 2.03
CA PRO A 185 4.59 -16.57 1.66
C PRO A 185 3.37 -17.40 1.23
N PHE A 186 2.23 -17.26 1.92
CA PHE A 186 1.01 -17.99 1.55
C PHE A 186 0.44 -17.50 0.22
N ILE A 187 0.46 -16.19 -0.05
CA ILE A 187 0.10 -15.62 -1.35
C ILE A 187 1.03 -16.15 -2.44
N HIS A 188 2.35 -16.16 -2.22
CA HIS A 188 3.30 -16.68 -3.19
C HIS A 188 3.06 -18.17 -3.47
N LEU A 189 3.02 -18.99 -2.44
CA LEU A 189 2.88 -20.45 -2.56
C LEU A 189 1.48 -20.88 -3.04
N SER A 190 0.46 -20.02 -2.95
CA SER A 190 -0.91 -20.36 -3.38
C SER A 190 -1.01 -20.84 -4.83
N VAL A 191 -0.13 -20.39 -5.75
CA VAL A 191 -0.15 -20.91 -7.14
C VAL A 191 0.16 -22.38 -7.22
N VAL A 192 1.05 -22.88 -6.37
CA VAL A 192 1.46 -24.30 -6.40
C VAL A 192 0.58 -25.16 -5.48
N MET A 193 0.05 -24.57 -4.40
CA MET A 193 -0.77 -25.29 -3.43
C MET A 193 -2.21 -25.52 -3.90
N PHE A 194 -2.78 -24.60 -4.69
CA PHE A 194 -4.19 -24.64 -5.09
C PHE A 194 -4.35 -24.59 -6.60
N ARG A 195 -5.31 -25.37 -7.11
CA ARG A 195 -5.75 -25.25 -8.51
C ARG A 195 -6.69 -24.07 -8.62
N THR A 196 -6.26 -23.02 -9.32
CA THR A 196 -7.01 -21.78 -9.51
C THR A 196 -6.95 -21.33 -10.97
N LEU A 197 -7.70 -20.29 -11.33
CA LEU A 197 -7.60 -19.65 -12.65
C LEU A 197 -6.30 -18.84 -12.81
N HIS A 198 -5.62 -18.52 -11.72
CA HIS A 198 -4.36 -17.78 -11.78
C HIS A 198 -3.27 -18.64 -12.44
N PRO A 199 -2.60 -18.17 -13.51
CA PRO A 199 -1.53 -18.90 -14.15
C PRO A 199 -0.35 -19.21 -13.22
N GLN A 200 0.38 -20.29 -13.50
CA GLN A 200 1.65 -20.56 -12.82
C GLN A 200 2.67 -19.45 -13.07
N ALA A 201 3.66 -19.33 -12.20
CA ALA A 201 4.71 -18.33 -12.35
C ALA A 201 5.51 -18.57 -13.65
N ILE A 202 5.48 -17.59 -14.57
CA ILE A 202 6.21 -17.64 -15.85
C ILE A 202 7.53 -16.86 -15.84
N VAL A 203 7.68 -15.89 -14.93
CA VAL A 203 8.89 -15.06 -14.80
C VAL A 203 9.67 -15.40 -13.53
N LEU A 204 9.04 -15.28 -12.37
CA LEU A 204 9.67 -15.55 -11.07
C LEU A 204 9.54 -17.04 -10.73
N LYS A 205 10.37 -17.88 -11.36
CA LYS A 205 10.44 -19.32 -11.11
C LYS A 205 11.90 -19.82 -11.16
N PRO A 206 12.22 -21.02 -10.62
CA PRO A 206 13.59 -21.53 -10.59
C PRO A 206 14.21 -21.83 -11.96
N SER A 207 13.39 -22.07 -12.98
CA SER A 207 13.85 -22.29 -14.36
C SER A 207 13.77 -21.02 -15.21
N ALA A 208 14.39 -21.03 -16.40
CA ALA A 208 14.35 -19.89 -17.31
C ALA A 208 12.90 -19.43 -17.63
N PRO A 209 12.63 -18.12 -17.76
CA PRO A 209 11.28 -17.60 -18.00
C PRO A 209 10.56 -18.29 -19.17
N SER A 210 9.28 -18.58 -18.99
CA SER A 210 8.44 -19.23 -20.01
C SER A 210 7.76 -18.20 -20.92
N MET A 211 8.53 -17.27 -21.49
CA MET A 211 8.02 -16.30 -22.48
C MET A 211 9.14 -15.82 -23.43
N PRO A 212 8.80 -15.36 -24.65
CA PRO A 212 9.78 -14.88 -25.61
C PRO A 212 10.71 -13.79 -25.04
N PRO A 213 11.99 -13.74 -25.46
CA PRO A 213 12.95 -12.77 -24.94
C PRO A 213 12.48 -11.31 -25.02
N GLU A 214 11.75 -10.93 -26.07
CA GLU A 214 11.22 -9.57 -26.24
C GLU A 214 10.21 -9.21 -25.16
N MET A 215 9.37 -10.17 -24.76
CA MET A 215 8.42 -10.03 -23.67
C MET A 215 9.16 -9.92 -22.32
N VAL A 216 10.23 -10.71 -22.13
CA VAL A 216 11.07 -10.65 -20.91
C VAL A 216 11.71 -9.28 -20.76
N GLN A 217 12.31 -8.75 -21.82
CA GLN A 217 12.92 -7.41 -21.79
C GLN A 217 11.89 -6.33 -21.48
N THR A 218 10.67 -6.47 -22.02
CA THR A 218 9.58 -5.53 -21.73
C THR A 218 9.17 -5.59 -20.27
N TRP A 219 9.02 -6.80 -19.72
CA TRP A 219 8.71 -6.98 -18.31
C TRP A 219 9.82 -6.44 -17.40
N LEU A 220 11.09 -6.68 -17.72
CA LEU A 220 12.22 -6.14 -16.95
C LEU A 220 12.25 -4.62 -16.99
N GLY A 221 12.04 -4.02 -18.17
CA GLY A 221 11.97 -2.57 -18.33
C GLY A 221 10.81 -1.95 -17.54
N ALA A 222 9.63 -2.60 -17.58
CA ALA A 222 8.51 -2.19 -16.75
C ALA A 222 8.86 -2.32 -15.26
N GLN A 223 9.38 -3.47 -14.83
CA GLN A 223 9.75 -3.71 -13.44
C GLN A 223 10.75 -2.66 -12.91
N ALA A 224 11.73 -2.27 -13.72
CA ALA A 224 12.68 -1.22 -13.38
C ALA A 224 12.03 0.16 -13.29
N ALA A 225 11.04 0.47 -14.15
CA ALA A 225 10.31 1.74 -14.09
C ALA A 225 9.41 1.87 -12.85
N PHE A 226 8.98 0.75 -12.27
CA PHE A 226 8.13 0.74 -11.08
C PHE A 226 8.89 0.77 -9.74
N ILE A 227 10.21 0.56 -9.75
CA ILE A 227 11.11 0.64 -8.57
C ILE A 227 11.66 2.05 -8.46
#